data_AF-A0A1G8YM17-F1
#
_entry.id   AF-A0A1G8YM17-F1
#
_cell.length_a   1.000
_cell.length_b   1.000
_cell.length_c   1.000
_cell.angle_alpha   90.00
_cell.angle_beta   90.00
_cell.angle_gamma   90.00
#
_symmetry.space_group_name_H-M   'P 1'
#
loop_
_entity.id
_entity.type
_entity.pdbx_description
1 polymer ?
#
loop_
_entity_poly.entity_id
_entity_poly.type
_entity_poly.pdbx_seq_one_letter_code
_entity_poly.pdbx_strand_id
1 'polypeptide(L)'
;MHCLWCDEEILPVVDWNTFLIPEPAVNLCSPCKAELDKLEGSLCMMCGRRTSFKVCPDCQHWESQPQWRGSLQKNHSVYVYNQRMQDMLAKWKYRGDYKLREAFQPDYYQRFHEVFSKTLRKQSILVPIPLSPARLYERGFNQAEALAELLETPIENALSRQYGEKQSKKSRKERLASKNPFAIKQSVFDKPAILIDDIYTTGTTLRHAARTLKEHRCPQVFAFTLARG
;
A
#
# COMPACT_ATOMS: atom_id res chain seq x y z
N MET A 1 -0.21 -3.66 28.12
CA MET A 1 0.16 -4.19 26.77
C MET A 1 1.55 -3.66 26.43
N HIS A 2 2.32 -4.24 25.51
CA HIS A 2 3.60 -3.66 25.08
C HIS A 2 3.49 -3.06 23.68
N CYS A 3 4.20 -1.96 23.45
CA CYS A 3 4.29 -1.32 22.14
C CYS A 3 4.95 -2.27 21.13
N LEU A 4 4.31 -2.54 19.99
CA LEU A 4 4.85 -3.44 18.96
C LEU A 4 6.17 -2.95 18.35
N TRP A 5 6.47 -1.66 18.49
CA TRP A 5 7.72 -1.08 18.00
C TRP A 5 8.85 -1.11 19.03
N CYS A 6 8.67 -0.42 20.15
CA CYS A 6 9.72 -0.18 21.15
C CYS A 6 9.64 -1.09 22.38
N ASP A 7 8.65 -1.98 22.46
CA ASP A 7 8.41 -2.93 23.56
C ASP A 7 8.09 -2.29 24.93
N GLU A 8 8.07 -0.96 25.00
CA GLU A 8 7.66 -0.23 26.22
C GLU A 8 6.23 -0.58 26.63
N GLU A 9 6.01 -0.61 27.94
CA GLU A 9 4.70 -0.86 28.52
C GLU A 9 3.72 0.28 28.23
N ILE A 10 2.59 -0.07 27.64
CA ILE A 10 1.43 0.77 27.44
C ILE A 10 0.47 0.50 28.59
N LEU A 11 0.40 1.46 29.50
CA LEU A 11 -0.56 1.49 30.60
C LEU A 11 -1.90 2.01 30.04
N PRO A 12 -2.99 1.22 30.14
CA PRO A 12 -4.32 1.70 29.76
C PRO A 12 -4.76 2.81 30.71
N VAL A 13 -5.43 3.83 30.19
CA VAL A 13 -6.08 4.83 31.03
C VAL A 13 -7.33 4.16 31.60
N VAL A 14 -7.38 3.98 32.92
CA VAL A 14 -8.55 3.43 33.61
C VAL A 14 -9.38 4.59 34.13
N ASP A 15 -10.55 4.78 33.54
CA ASP A 15 -11.60 5.68 33.98
C ASP A 15 -12.94 4.94 34.10
N TRP A 16 -13.98 5.61 34.63
CA TRP A 16 -15.28 5.00 34.84
C TRP A 16 -15.96 4.49 33.55
N ASN A 17 -15.59 5.04 32.38
CA ASN A 17 -16.12 4.60 31.08
C ASN A 17 -15.42 3.33 30.57
N THR A 18 -14.11 3.26 30.74
CA THR A 18 -13.24 2.15 30.29
C THR A 18 -13.28 0.94 31.23
N PHE A 19 -13.85 1.11 32.43
CA PHE A 19 -14.15 -0.01 33.35
C PHE A 19 -15.24 -0.95 32.84
N LEU A 20 -16.24 -0.43 32.09
CA LEU A 20 -17.37 -1.22 31.55
C LEU A 20 -17.13 -1.69 30.12
N ILE A 21 -16.30 -0.98 29.34
CA ILE A 21 -15.96 -1.30 27.96
C ILE A 21 -14.43 -1.24 27.84
N PRO A 22 -13.73 -2.37 27.65
CA PRO A 22 -12.29 -2.37 27.48
C PRO A 22 -11.90 -1.47 26.30
N GLU A 23 -10.91 -0.60 26.48
CA GLU A 23 -10.38 0.17 25.35
C GLU A 23 -9.84 -0.78 24.26
N PRO A 24 -10.00 -0.40 22.98
CA PRO A 24 -9.39 -1.17 21.90
C PRO A 24 -7.87 -1.25 22.09
N ALA A 25 -7.31 -2.42 21.76
CA ALA A 25 -5.89 -2.68 21.94
C ALA A 25 -5.02 -1.61 21.25
N VAL A 26 -4.15 -0.96 22.03
CA VAL A 26 -3.21 0.04 21.52
C VAL A 26 -1.92 -0.65 21.11
N ASN A 27 -1.63 -0.64 19.81
CA ASN A 27 -0.48 -1.35 19.24
C ASN A 27 0.82 -0.53 19.24
N LEU A 28 0.74 0.80 19.35
CA LEU A 28 1.88 1.70 19.43
C LEU A 28 1.68 2.68 20.58
N CYS A 29 2.72 2.88 21.39
CA CYS A 29 2.73 3.95 22.38
C CYS A 29 2.69 5.34 21.69
N SER A 30 2.22 6.36 22.41
CA SER A 30 2.05 7.71 21.87
C SER A 30 3.32 8.28 21.20
N PRO A 31 4.54 8.14 21.78
CA PRO A 31 5.76 8.60 21.12
C PRO A 31 6.01 7.90 19.77
N CYS A 32 5.89 6.58 19.71
CA CYS A 32 6.12 5.82 18.47
C CYS A 32 5.11 6.19 17.39
N LYS A 33 3.84 6.40 17.78
CA LYS A 33 2.78 6.84 16.87
C LYS A 33 3.04 8.26 16.34
N ALA A 34 3.57 9.17 17.17
CA ALA A 34 3.84 10.55 16.78
C ALA A 34 4.95 10.68 15.72
N GLU A 35 5.84 9.70 15.61
CA GLU A 35 6.89 9.67 14.58
C GLU A 35 6.41 9.15 13.21
N LEU A 36 5.16 8.70 13.11
CA LEU A 36 4.53 8.27 11.86
C LEU A 36 3.77 9.43 11.22
N ASP A 37 4.43 10.08 10.26
CA ASP A 37 3.87 11.23 9.55
C ASP A 37 2.75 10.83 8.58
N LYS A 38 1.53 11.30 8.84
CA LYS A 38 0.41 11.14 7.89
C LYS A 38 0.56 12.05 6.67
N LEU A 39 0.03 11.61 5.53
CA LEU A 39 0.00 12.42 4.32
C LEU A 39 -1.12 13.46 4.37
N GLU A 40 -0.72 14.71 4.59
CA GLU A 40 -1.60 15.87 4.70
C GLU A 40 -1.10 17.06 3.86
N GLY A 41 -1.95 18.08 3.71
CA GLY A 41 -1.65 19.32 3.00
C GLY A 41 -1.86 19.25 1.48
N SER A 42 -1.07 20.02 0.74
CA SER A 42 -1.14 20.08 -0.72
C SER A 42 -0.50 18.83 -1.34
N LEU A 43 -1.37 17.90 -1.76
CA LEU A 43 -0.98 16.62 -2.34
C LEU A 43 -1.35 16.53 -3.82
N CYS A 44 -0.53 15.82 -4.58
CA CYS A 44 -0.83 15.46 -5.96
C CYS A 44 -2.12 14.63 -6.02
N MET A 45 -3.07 15.07 -6.85
CA MET A 45 -4.37 14.40 -7.01
C MET A 45 -4.30 12.98 -7.59
N MET A 46 -3.15 12.56 -8.13
CA MET A 46 -2.97 11.26 -8.78
C MET A 46 -2.16 10.28 -7.92
N CYS A 47 -1.10 10.72 -7.23
CA CYS A 47 -0.22 9.80 -6.48
C CYS A 47 -0.03 10.15 -5.01
N GLY A 48 -0.62 11.24 -4.51
CA GLY A 48 -0.48 11.65 -3.11
C GLY A 48 0.89 12.21 -2.73
N ARG A 49 1.81 12.48 -3.68
CA ARG A 49 3.08 13.19 -3.40
C ARG A 49 2.79 14.60 -2.90
N ARG A 50 3.52 15.09 -1.88
CA ARG A 50 3.49 16.51 -1.49
C ARG A 50 4.02 17.40 -2.62
N THR A 51 3.22 18.35 -3.08
CA THR A 51 3.56 19.23 -4.20
C THR A 51 2.67 20.47 -4.20
N SER A 52 3.19 21.60 -4.70
CA SER A 52 2.38 22.80 -4.97
C SER A 52 1.49 22.66 -6.20
N PHE A 53 1.87 21.78 -7.15
CA PHE A 53 1.07 21.48 -8.34
C PHE A 53 -0.11 20.55 -8.04
N LYS A 54 -1.23 20.75 -8.73
CA LYS A 54 -2.39 19.83 -8.69
C LYS A 54 -2.03 18.39 -9.10
N VAL A 55 -1.21 18.25 -10.14
CA VAL A 55 -0.62 16.97 -10.59
C VAL A 55 0.90 17.14 -10.60
N CYS A 56 1.64 16.24 -9.94
CA CYS A 56 3.09 16.35 -9.88
C CYS A 56 3.76 16.01 -11.24
N PRO A 57 5.01 16.46 -11.47
CA PRO A 57 5.72 16.21 -12.74
C PRO A 57 5.82 14.73 -13.12
N ASP A 58 6.02 13.84 -12.15
CA ASP A 58 6.07 12.40 -12.40
C ASP A 58 4.73 11.88 -12.94
N CYS A 59 3.61 12.30 -12.35
CA CYS A 59 2.28 11.91 -12.83
C CYS A 59 1.95 12.52 -14.20
N GLN A 60 2.36 13.76 -14.46
CA GLN A 60 2.23 14.38 -15.78
C GLN A 60 3.00 13.58 -16.83
N HIS A 61 4.25 13.20 -16.54
CA HIS A 61 5.08 12.39 -17.43
C HIS A 61 4.50 10.99 -17.70
N TRP A 62 3.84 10.39 -16.71
CA TRP A 62 3.14 9.13 -16.92
C TRP A 62 1.94 9.30 -17.84
N GLU A 63 1.10 10.31 -17.62
CA GLU A 63 -0.12 10.52 -18.42
C GLU A 63 0.17 11.06 -19.83
N SER A 64 1.35 11.65 -20.07
CA SER A 64 1.78 12.07 -21.41
C SER A 64 2.15 10.92 -22.33
N GLN A 65 2.38 9.72 -21.78
CA GLN A 65 2.79 8.54 -22.54
C GLN A 65 1.57 7.65 -22.86
N PRO A 66 1.27 7.38 -24.14
CA PRO A 66 0.10 6.61 -24.54
C PRO A 66 -0.02 5.24 -23.88
N GLN A 67 1.11 4.54 -23.65
CA GLN A 67 1.11 3.21 -23.05
C GLN A 67 0.80 3.19 -21.54
N TRP A 68 0.81 4.35 -20.88
CA TRP A 68 0.58 4.49 -19.43
C TRP A 68 -0.67 5.29 -19.10
N ARG A 69 -1.11 6.16 -20.01
CA ARG A 69 -2.25 7.05 -19.82
C ARG A 69 -3.49 6.27 -19.40
N GLY A 70 -4.10 6.68 -18.29
CA GLY A 70 -5.32 6.06 -17.75
C GLY A 70 -5.17 4.62 -17.27
N SER A 71 -3.95 4.08 -17.19
CA SER A 71 -3.71 2.73 -16.65
C SER A 71 -4.05 2.63 -15.15
N LEU A 72 -3.68 3.66 -14.38
CA LEU A 72 -3.92 3.78 -12.95
C LEU A 72 -4.66 5.10 -12.67
N GLN A 73 -5.86 5.01 -12.13
CA GLN A 73 -6.74 6.17 -11.88
C GLN A 73 -6.16 7.06 -10.79
N LYS A 74 -5.79 6.47 -9.66
CA LYS A 74 -5.24 7.19 -8.51
C LYS A 74 -4.56 6.22 -7.54
N ASN A 75 -3.49 6.68 -6.92
CA ASN A 75 -2.92 6.08 -5.72
C ASN A 75 -3.23 6.94 -4.49
N HIS A 76 -3.69 6.29 -3.44
CA HIS A 76 -3.77 6.84 -2.09
C HIS A 76 -2.76 6.15 -1.18
N SER A 77 -2.20 6.91 -0.25
CA SER A 77 -1.30 6.37 0.76
C SER A 77 -1.63 6.94 2.13
N VAL A 78 -1.20 6.27 3.19
CA VAL A 78 -1.45 6.69 4.58
C VAL A 78 -0.34 7.62 5.07
N TYR A 79 0.89 7.15 4.98
CA TYR A 79 2.04 7.80 5.60
C TYR A 79 3.05 8.35 4.59
N VAL A 80 3.84 9.32 5.04
CA VAL A 80 5.10 9.71 4.40
C VAL A 80 6.13 8.62 4.67
N TYR A 81 6.93 8.26 3.67
CA TYR A 81 8.06 7.36 3.84
C TYR A 81 9.26 8.10 4.46
N ASN A 82 9.14 8.43 5.75
CA ASN A 82 10.21 9.01 6.57
C ASN A 82 11.12 7.90 7.16
N GLN A 83 12.14 8.28 7.95
CA GLN A 83 13.08 7.32 8.55
C GLN A 83 12.37 6.30 9.45
N ARG A 84 11.42 6.73 10.31
CA ARG A 84 10.67 5.83 11.20
C ARG A 84 9.89 4.79 10.41
N MET A 85 9.17 5.22 9.36
CA MET A 85 8.42 4.31 8.49
C MET A 85 9.34 3.34 7.76
N GLN A 86 10.50 3.81 7.30
CA GLN A 86 11.51 2.94 6.69
C GLN A 86 11.99 1.86 7.66
N ASP A 87 12.29 2.21 8.91
CA ASP A 87 12.78 1.27 9.92
C ASP A 87 11.72 0.22 10.29
N MET A 88 10.46 0.67 10.45
CA MET A 88 9.33 -0.23 10.72
C MET A 88 9.08 -1.18 9.55
N LEU A 89 9.07 -0.68 8.31
CA LEU A 89 8.93 -1.52 7.13
C LEU A 89 10.10 -2.49 6.95
N ALA A 90 11.32 -2.11 7.34
CA ALA A 90 12.47 -3.00 7.32
C ALA A 90 12.35 -4.13 8.36
N LYS A 91 11.96 -3.80 9.60
CA LYS A 91 11.66 -4.80 10.65
C LYS A 91 10.56 -5.76 10.17
N TRP A 92 9.48 -5.22 9.63
CA TRP A 92 8.35 -6.01 9.14
C TRP A 92 8.75 -6.96 8.01
N LYS A 93 9.46 -6.46 6.98
CA LYS A 93 9.80 -7.26 5.78
C LYS A 93 10.86 -8.32 6.02
N TYR A 94 11.89 -8.00 6.81
CA TYR A 94 13.12 -8.80 6.83
C TYR A 94 13.38 -9.49 8.17
N ARG A 95 12.69 -9.08 9.25
CA ARG A 95 12.77 -9.78 10.54
C ARG A 95 11.56 -10.67 10.82
N GLY A 96 10.65 -10.81 9.85
CA GLY A 96 9.50 -11.71 9.95
C GLY A 96 8.43 -11.27 10.96
N ASP A 97 8.47 -10.03 11.43
CA ASP A 97 7.56 -9.51 12.48
C ASP A 97 6.17 -9.23 11.91
N TYR A 98 5.46 -10.28 11.49
CA TYR A 98 4.16 -10.20 10.81
C TYR A 98 3.13 -9.39 11.61
N LYS A 99 3.19 -9.47 12.95
CA LYS A 99 2.31 -8.75 13.88
C LYS A 99 2.44 -7.22 13.77
N LEU A 100 3.60 -6.70 13.34
CA LEU A 100 3.81 -5.26 13.19
C LEU A 100 2.81 -4.59 12.24
N ARG A 101 2.12 -5.33 11.37
CA ARG A 101 1.00 -4.79 10.57
C ARG A 101 -0.13 -4.19 11.41
N GLU A 102 -0.37 -4.74 12.60
CA GLU A 102 -1.41 -4.30 13.54
C GLU A 102 -1.12 -2.88 14.03
N ALA A 103 0.15 -2.47 14.05
CA ALA A 103 0.55 -1.09 14.36
C ALA A 103 -0.02 -0.07 13.36
N PHE A 104 -0.21 -0.47 12.10
CA PHE A 104 -0.71 0.39 11.04
C PHE A 104 -2.22 0.28 10.84
N GLN A 105 -2.84 -0.77 11.34
CA GLN A 105 -4.24 -1.12 11.06
C GLN A 105 -5.23 0.04 11.31
N PRO A 106 -5.19 0.78 12.44
CA PRO A 106 -6.19 1.81 12.68
C PRO A 106 -6.18 2.91 11.62
N ASP A 107 -5.00 3.47 11.31
CA ASP A 107 -4.86 4.54 10.33
C ASP A 107 -5.04 4.01 8.90
N TYR A 108 -4.59 2.78 8.60
CA TYR A 108 -4.75 2.16 7.29
C TYR A 108 -6.21 1.91 6.95
N TYR A 109 -6.97 1.33 7.89
CA TYR A 109 -8.40 1.10 7.75
C TYR A 109 -9.18 2.41 7.64
N GLN A 110 -8.92 3.37 8.55
CA GLN A 110 -9.59 4.67 8.51
C GLN A 110 -9.35 5.37 7.16
N ARG A 111 -8.09 5.45 6.73
CA ARG A 111 -7.74 6.10 5.48
C ARG A 111 -8.37 5.44 4.26
N PHE A 112 -8.45 4.11 4.24
CA PHE A 112 -9.12 3.36 3.18
C PHE A 112 -10.60 3.75 3.07
N HIS A 113 -11.30 3.87 4.21
CA HIS A 113 -12.72 4.24 4.26
C HIS A 113 -12.97 5.71 3.91
N GLU A 114 -12.02 6.60 4.19
CA GLU A 114 -12.09 8.00 3.79
C GLU A 114 -11.95 8.19 2.27
N VAL A 115 -11.02 7.46 1.64
CA VAL A 115 -10.67 7.70 0.23
C VAL A 115 -11.47 6.88 -0.76
N PHE A 116 -12.01 5.73 -0.34
CA PHE A 116 -12.86 4.88 -1.17
C PHE A 116 -14.29 4.82 -0.62
N SER A 117 -15.24 5.31 -1.44
CA SER A 117 -16.66 5.30 -1.10
C SER A 117 -17.16 3.88 -0.81
N LYS A 118 -18.20 3.78 0.03
CA LYS A 118 -18.84 2.49 0.35
C LYS A 118 -19.27 1.72 -0.91
N THR A 119 -19.77 2.42 -1.92
CA THR A 119 -20.16 1.83 -3.21
C THR A 119 -18.96 1.24 -3.95
N LEU A 120 -17.87 2.01 -4.09
CA LEU A 120 -16.68 1.53 -4.78
C LEU A 120 -16.05 0.34 -4.07
N ARG A 121 -15.96 0.38 -2.73
CA ARG A 121 -15.44 -0.75 -1.92
C ARG A 121 -16.26 -2.03 -2.14
N LYS A 122 -17.60 -1.94 -2.16
CA LYS A 122 -18.48 -3.11 -2.39
C LYS A 122 -18.40 -3.68 -3.81
N GLN A 123 -18.07 -2.85 -4.80
CA GLN A 123 -18.00 -3.25 -6.20
C GLN A 123 -16.60 -3.65 -6.65
N SER A 124 -15.58 -3.40 -5.82
CA SER A 124 -14.19 -3.65 -6.15
C SER A 124 -13.63 -4.90 -5.48
N ILE A 125 -12.48 -5.34 -6.00
CA ILE A 125 -11.63 -6.36 -5.40
C ILE A 125 -10.30 -5.73 -4.99
N LEU A 126 -9.70 -6.23 -3.91
CA LEU A 126 -8.32 -5.92 -3.55
C LEU A 126 -7.40 -6.87 -4.29
N VAL A 127 -6.39 -6.32 -4.94
CA VAL A 127 -5.38 -7.11 -5.67
C VAL A 127 -4.01 -6.82 -5.07
N PRO A 128 -3.51 -7.69 -4.17
CA PRO A 128 -2.17 -7.56 -3.63
C PRO A 128 -1.11 -7.66 -4.73
N ILE A 129 -0.10 -6.79 -4.68
CA ILE A 129 1.05 -6.92 -5.58
C ILE A 129 1.84 -8.19 -5.22
N PRO A 130 2.07 -9.11 -6.17
CA PRO A 130 2.77 -10.36 -5.89
C PRO A 130 4.28 -10.12 -5.75
N LEU A 131 4.89 -10.84 -4.81
CA LEU A 131 6.34 -10.96 -4.72
C LEU A 131 6.86 -12.01 -5.72
N SER A 132 8.14 -11.89 -6.09
CA SER A 132 8.84 -13.01 -6.74
C SER A 132 9.05 -14.15 -5.74
N PRO A 133 9.11 -15.42 -6.16
CA PRO A 133 9.32 -16.56 -5.27
C PRO A 133 10.51 -16.39 -4.31
N ALA A 134 11.65 -15.89 -4.81
CA ALA A 134 12.83 -15.63 -3.98
C ALA A 134 12.59 -14.58 -2.87
N ARG A 135 11.77 -13.55 -3.13
CA ARG A 135 11.42 -12.53 -2.13
C ARG A 135 10.39 -13.04 -1.15
N LEU A 136 9.44 -13.85 -1.61
CA LEU A 136 8.47 -14.48 -0.71
C LEU A 136 9.19 -15.43 0.26
N TYR A 137 10.14 -16.23 -0.23
CA TYR A 137 10.99 -17.08 0.58
C TYR A 137 11.82 -16.27 1.59
N GLU A 138 12.50 -15.21 1.15
CA GLU A 138 13.32 -14.34 2.00
C GLU A 138 12.50 -13.68 3.13
N ARG A 139 11.26 -13.25 2.84
CA ARG A 139 10.43 -12.49 3.77
C ARG A 139 9.45 -13.34 4.59
N GLY A 140 9.21 -14.59 4.20
CA GLY A 140 8.23 -15.50 4.81
C GLY A 140 6.77 -15.20 4.45
N PHE A 141 6.43 -13.97 4.04
CA PHE A 141 5.06 -13.58 3.68
C PHE A 141 5.00 -12.42 2.67
N ASN A 142 3.84 -12.21 2.06
CA ASN A 142 3.57 -11.07 1.18
C ASN A 142 2.97 -9.89 1.96
N GLN A 143 3.69 -8.77 1.99
CA GLN A 143 3.29 -7.56 2.72
C GLN A 143 2.00 -6.94 2.16
N ALA A 144 1.86 -6.95 0.83
CA ALA A 144 0.65 -6.43 0.19
C ALA A 144 -0.59 -7.23 0.59
N GLU A 145 -0.45 -8.55 0.68
CA GLU A 145 -1.52 -9.45 1.10
C GLU A 145 -1.85 -9.24 2.58
N ALA A 146 -0.82 -9.16 3.43
CA ALA A 146 -0.96 -8.88 4.84
C ALA A 146 -1.65 -7.54 5.15
N LEU A 147 -1.48 -6.51 4.30
CA LEU A 147 -2.22 -5.24 4.39
C LEU A 147 -3.65 -5.36 3.87
N ALA A 148 -3.86 -6.09 2.76
CA ALA A 148 -5.19 -6.32 2.21
C ALA A 148 -6.11 -7.04 3.22
N GLU A 149 -5.55 -7.98 4.00
CA GLU A 149 -6.25 -8.69 5.08
C GLU A 149 -6.73 -7.80 6.23
N LEU A 150 -6.22 -6.56 6.34
CA LEU A 150 -6.70 -5.58 7.32
C LEU A 150 -7.99 -4.87 6.87
N LEU A 151 -8.48 -5.16 5.67
CA LEU A 151 -9.62 -4.51 5.04
C LEU A 151 -10.75 -5.52 4.79
N GLU A 152 -11.99 -5.04 4.83
CA GLU A 152 -13.20 -5.86 4.67
C GLU A 152 -13.59 -6.12 3.19
N THR A 153 -12.74 -5.74 2.25
CA THR A 153 -13.00 -5.86 0.81
C THR A 153 -12.45 -7.19 0.29
N PRO A 154 -13.17 -7.94 -0.58
CA PRO A 154 -12.71 -9.22 -1.10
C PRO A 154 -11.31 -9.13 -1.72
N ILE A 155 -10.44 -10.08 -1.36
CA ILE A 155 -9.06 -10.14 -1.82
C ILE A 155 -8.95 -11.17 -2.94
N GLU A 156 -8.25 -10.80 -4.01
CA GLU A 156 -8.04 -11.66 -5.16
C GLU A 156 -6.58 -11.62 -5.61
N ASN A 157 -5.92 -12.78 -5.56
CA ASN A 157 -4.53 -12.95 -6.00
C ASN A 157 -4.45 -13.07 -7.54
N ALA A 158 -4.96 -12.05 -8.23
CA ALA A 158 -5.13 -11.95 -9.68
C ALA A 158 -3.84 -11.91 -10.50
N LEU A 159 -2.74 -11.45 -9.89
CA LEU A 159 -1.46 -11.24 -10.55
C LEU A 159 -0.43 -12.28 -10.10
N SER A 160 0.47 -12.62 -11.02
CA SER A 160 1.71 -13.34 -10.75
C SER A 160 2.88 -12.49 -11.20
N ARG A 161 4.04 -12.65 -10.55
CA ARG A 161 5.29 -11.99 -10.96
C ARG A 161 6.16 -13.00 -11.69
N GLN A 162 6.30 -12.83 -13.00
CA GLN A 162 7.17 -13.64 -13.83
C GLN A 162 8.64 -13.37 -13.47
N TYR A 163 9.51 -14.36 -13.73
CA TYR A 163 10.94 -14.26 -13.45
C TYR A 163 11.56 -13.07 -14.20
N GLY A 164 12.07 -12.11 -13.43
CA GLY A 164 12.78 -10.93 -13.92
C GLY A 164 13.60 -10.32 -12.78
N GLU A 165 14.82 -9.90 -13.11
CA GLU A 165 15.83 -9.43 -12.15
C GLU A 165 15.32 -8.43 -11.10
N LYS A 166 15.98 -8.41 -9.93
CA LYS A 166 15.69 -7.51 -8.80
C LYS A 166 15.59 -6.03 -9.25
N GLN A 167 14.38 -5.49 -9.32
CA GLN A 167 14.12 -4.06 -9.60
C GLN A 167 14.63 -3.10 -8.51
N SER A 168 14.90 -3.60 -7.29
CA SER A 168 15.35 -2.76 -6.17
C SER A 168 16.75 -2.18 -6.36
N LYS A 169 17.62 -2.81 -7.17
CA LYS A 169 18.96 -2.32 -7.50
C LYS A 169 19.02 -1.44 -8.76
N LYS A 170 17.91 -1.30 -9.49
CA LYS A 170 17.87 -0.57 -10.76
C LYS A 170 17.71 0.93 -10.55
N SER A 171 18.39 1.73 -11.37
CA SER A 171 18.27 3.19 -11.37
C SER A 171 16.84 3.63 -11.70
N ARG A 172 16.49 4.88 -11.37
CA ARG A 172 15.15 5.44 -11.68
C ARG A 172 14.81 5.28 -13.17
N LYS A 173 15.78 5.53 -14.06
CA LYS A 173 15.62 5.42 -15.52
C LYS A 173 15.41 3.97 -15.97
N GLU A 174 16.16 3.03 -15.39
CA GLU A 174 16.00 1.60 -15.67
C GLU A 174 14.66 1.03 -15.20
N ARG A 175 14.12 1.53 -14.08
CA ARG A 175 12.78 1.12 -13.62
C ARG A 175 11.70 1.52 -14.62
N LEU A 176 11.79 2.73 -15.19
CA LEU A 176 10.82 3.22 -16.19
C LEU A 176 10.87 2.42 -17.50
N ALA A 177 12.03 1.88 -17.87
CA ALA A 177 12.24 1.12 -19.12
C ALA A 177 12.08 -0.41 -18.97
N SER A 178 11.78 -0.92 -17.77
CA SER A 178 11.76 -2.37 -17.53
C SER A 178 10.57 -3.06 -18.20
N LYS A 179 10.78 -4.28 -18.74
CA LYS A 179 9.70 -5.15 -19.21
C LYS A 179 8.69 -5.40 -18.07
N ASN A 180 7.40 -5.40 -18.40
CA ASN A 180 6.34 -5.65 -17.42
C ASN A 180 6.55 -7.03 -16.77
N PRO A 181 6.79 -7.11 -15.45
CA PRO A 181 7.07 -8.38 -14.80
C PRO A 181 5.80 -9.12 -14.38
N PHE A 182 4.61 -8.57 -14.62
CA PHE A 182 3.36 -9.15 -14.16
C PHE A 182 2.63 -9.90 -15.27
N ALA A 183 2.03 -11.02 -14.89
CA ALA A 183 1.12 -11.80 -15.72
C ALA A 183 -0.17 -12.08 -14.96
N ILE A 184 -1.27 -12.18 -15.69
CA ILE A 184 -2.57 -12.47 -15.13
C ILE A 184 -2.68 -13.96 -14.77
N LYS A 185 -3.32 -14.28 -13.65
CA LYS A 185 -3.72 -15.66 -13.32
C LYS A 185 -5.16 -15.98 -13.77
N GLN A 186 -5.97 -14.95 -14.01
CA GLN A 186 -7.38 -15.06 -14.37
C GLN A 186 -7.65 -14.40 -15.72
N SER A 187 -8.65 -14.90 -16.45
CA SER A 187 -8.85 -14.50 -17.84
C SER A 187 -9.51 -13.13 -18.02
N VAL A 188 -10.41 -12.71 -17.12
CA VAL A 188 -11.23 -11.49 -17.29
C VAL A 188 -11.53 -10.82 -15.95
N PHE A 189 -11.37 -9.49 -15.89
CA PHE A 189 -11.82 -8.65 -14.77
C PHE A 189 -13.03 -7.81 -15.19
N ASP A 190 -14.17 -8.04 -14.56
CA ASP A 190 -15.41 -7.27 -14.76
C ASP A 190 -15.64 -6.22 -13.66
N LYS A 191 -14.86 -6.27 -12.58
CA LYS A 191 -14.94 -5.36 -11.43
C LYS A 191 -13.75 -4.42 -11.34
N PRO A 192 -13.92 -3.19 -10.80
CA PRO A 192 -12.80 -2.34 -10.43
C PRO A 192 -11.82 -3.05 -9.49
N ALA A 193 -10.54 -2.80 -9.67
CA ALA A 193 -9.49 -3.33 -8.80
C ALA A 193 -8.85 -2.21 -7.96
N ILE A 194 -8.52 -2.51 -6.71
CA ILE A 194 -7.67 -1.68 -5.86
C ILE A 194 -6.39 -2.46 -5.61
N LEU A 195 -5.31 -2.04 -6.25
CA LEU A 195 -3.97 -2.61 -6.04
C LEU A 195 -3.48 -2.27 -4.64
N ILE A 196 -3.01 -3.27 -3.90
CA ILE A 196 -2.44 -3.08 -2.56
C ILE A 196 -0.92 -3.29 -2.64
N ASP A 197 -0.15 -2.37 -2.07
CA ASP A 197 1.31 -2.47 -1.95
C ASP A 197 1.78 -1.76 -0.67
N ASP A 198 3.00 -2.03 -0.22
CA ASP A 198 3.51 -1.42 1.01
C ASP A 198 4.02 0.01 0.77
N ILE A 199 4.60 0.30 -0.41
CA ILE A 199 5.20 1.60 -0.70
C ILE A 199 5.00 2.05 -2.14
N TYR A 200 4.53 3.29 -2.31
CA TYR A 200 4.54 3.97 -3.61
C TYR A 200 5.76 4.89 -3.70
N THR A 201 6.64 4.65 -4.68
CA THR A 201 7.79 5.52 -5.01
C THR A 201 7.65 6.16 -6.39
N THR A 202 8.18 5.54 -7.45
CA THR A 202 8.02 6.00 -8.83
C THR A 202 6.65 5.67 -9.41
N GLY A 203 5.93 4.73 -8.79
CA GLY A 203 4.67 4.18 -9.29
C GLY A 203 4.83 3.12 -10.38
N THR A 204 6.06 2.76 -10.75
CA THR A 204 6.34 1.83 -11.85
C THR A 204 5.67 0.47 -11.61
N THR A 205 5.84 -0.12 -10.42
CA THR A 205 5.24 -1.41 -10.04
C THR A 205 3.71 -1.39 -10.22
N LEU A 206 3.05 -0.41 -9.62
CA LEU A 206 1.59 -0.31 -9.64
C LEU A 206 1.07 0.01 -11.05
N ARG A 207 1.78 0.80 -11.86
CA ARG A 207 1.37 1.06 -13.25
C ARG A 207 1.53 -0.16 -14.15
N HIS A 208 2.59 -0.95 -13.97
CA HIS A 208 2.73 -2.24 -14.67
C HIS A 208 1.60 -3.20 -14.30
N ALA A 209 1.31 -3.34 -13.01
CA ALA A 209 0.21 -4.17 -12.52
C ALA A 209 -1.14 -3.67 -13.07
N ALA A 210 -1.39 -2.37 -12.99
CA ALA A 210 -2.63 -1.76 -13.47
C ALA A 210 -2.81 -1.93 -14.97
N ARG A 211 -1.75 -1.72 -15.76
CA ARG A 211 -1.77 -1.98 -17.20
C ARG A 211 -2.11 -3.44 -17.51
N THR A 212 -1.51 -4.40 -16.79
CA THR A 212 -1.80 -5.83 -16.95
C THR A 212 -3.29 -6.11 -16.70
N LEU A 213 -3.88 -5.52 -15.67
CA LEU A 213 -5.32 -5.65 -15.38
C LEU A 213 -6.19 -4.99 -16.46
N LYS A 214 -5.80 -3.79 -16.94
CA LYS A 214 -6.51 -3.07 -18.02
C LYS A 214 -6.52 -3.86 -19.33
N GLU A 215 -5.41 -4.51 -19.68
CA GLU A 215 -5.30 -5.40 -20.86
C GLU A 215 -6.26 -6.60 -20.76
N HIS A 216 -6.65 -6.99 -19.53
CA HIS A 216 -7.62 -8.05 -19.24
C HIS A 216 -9.00 -7.51 -18.84
N ARG A 217 -9.37 -6.36 -19.42
CA ARG A 217 -10.70 -5.72 -19.35
C ARG A 217 -11.12 -5.14 -18.01
N CYS A 218 -10.21 -5.01 -17.03
CA CYS A 218 -10.51 -4.34 -15.78
C CYS A 218 -11.03 -2.90 -16.05
N PRO A 219 -12.22 -2.51 -15.57
CA PRO A 219 -12.82 -1.22 -15.89
C PRO A 219 -12.02 -0.06 -15.31
N GLN A 220 -11.64 -0.15 -14.03
CA GLN A 220 -10.88 0.86 -13.30
C GLN A 220 -9.87 0.20 -12.37
N VAL A 221 -8.70 0.81 -12.21
CA VAL A 221 -7.64 0.36 -11.32
C VAL A 221 -7.18 1.51 -10.41
N PHE A 222 -7.44 1.37 -9.13
CA PHE A 222 -6.91 2.25 -8.10
C PHE A 222 -5.71 1.59 -7.43
N ALA A 223 -4.98 2.35 -6.63
CA ALA A 223 -3.97 1.80 -5.73
C ALA A 223 -4.11 2.38 -4.33
N PHE A 224 -3.81 1.54 -3.34
CA PHE A 224 -3.74 1.93 -1.95
C PHE A 224 -2.47 1.37 -1.32
N THR A 225 -1.58 2.25 -0.86
CA THR A 225 -0.32 1.84 -0.24
C THR A 225 -0.18 2.32 1.20
N LEU A 226 0.63 1.63 1.99
CA LEU A 226 0.90 2.09 3.35
C LEU A 226 1.65 3.42 3.35
N ALA A 227 2.74 3.52 2.58
CA ALA A 227 3.58 4.71 2.55
C ALA A 227 3.80 5.29 1.14
N ARG A 228 4.15 6.58 1.10
CA ARG A 228 4.56 7.32 -0.11
C ARG A 228 5.94 7.95 0.09
N GLY A 229 6.89 7.60 -0.78
CA GLY A 229 8.23 8.23 -0.83
C GLY A 229 8.52 9.02 -2.09
#